data_AF-A0A9D4PSG8-F1
#
_entry.id   AF-A0A9D4PSG8-F1
#
_cell.length_a   1.000
_cell.length_b   1.000
_cell.length_c   1.000
_cell.angle_alpha   90.00
_cell.angle_beta   90.00
_cell.angle_gamma   90.00
#
_symmetry.space_group_name_H-M   'P 1'
#
loop_
_entity.id
_entity.type
_entity.pdbx_description
1 polymer ?
#
loop_
_entity_poly.entity_id
_entity_poly.type
_entity_poly.pdbx_seq_one_letter_code
_entity_poly.pdbx_strand_id
1 'polypeptide(L)'
;MSTTMCWWWVLWCLAMAGVVAAGSGRLNPRSPSSSSNEQQPRPKLLVILVQGVRADYIDHAVHQGFARLAQSGIRAEYVLPVFPSSPYPNAYSIATDVRRGSFVSDRGGKWGMRKEVVTS
;
A
#
# COMPACT_ATOMS: atom_id res chain seq x y z
N MET A 1 -13.62 -18.36 40.43
CA MET A 1 -13.53 -17.95 39.01
C MET A 1 -14.52 -18.82 38.23
N SER A 2 -15.81 -18.50 38.30
CA SER A 2 -16.61 -17.73 37.31
C SER A 2 -17.09 -18.56 36.09
N THR A 3 -17.90 -19.60 36.34
CA THR A 3 -18.61 -20.38 35.29
C THR A 3 -19.96 -19.76 34.91
N THR A 4 -20.44 -18.77 35.66
CA THR A 4 -21.71 -18.08 35.44
C THR A 4 -21.72 -17.14 34.23
N MET A 5 -20.55 -16.69 33.75
CA MET A 5 -20.46 -15.81 32.57
C MET A 5 -20.71 -16.55 31.24
N CYS A 6 -20.49 -17.87 31.18
CA CYS A 6 -20.65 -18.64 29.93
C CYS A 6 -22.13 -18.82 29.55
N TRP A 7 -23.00 -18.98 30.55
CA TRP A 7 -24.44 -19.16 30.35
C TRP A 7 -25.15 -17.87 29.91
N TRP A 8 -24.67 -16.70 30.38
CA TRP A 8 -25.20 -15.41 29.95
C TRP A 8 -24.91 -15.10 28.48
N TRP A 9 -23.76 -15.55 27.95
CA TRP A 9 -23.40 -15.36 26.54
C TRP A 9 -24.29 -16.19 25.60
N VAL A 10 -24.60 -17.43 25.98
CA VAL A 10 -25.48 -18.32 25.20
C VAL A 10 -26.91 -17.79 25.14
N LEU A 11 -27.43 -17.25 26.26
CA LEU A 11 -28.76 -16.61 26.29
C LEU A 11 -28.81 -15.35 25.41
N TRP A 12 -27.72 -14.58 25.36
CA TRP A 12 -27.63 -13.39 24.52
C TRP A 12 -27.59 -13.70 23.02
N CYS A 13 -26.90 -14.77 22.60
CA CYS A 13 -26.91 -15.23 21.21
C CYS A 13 -28.28 -15.72 20.73
N LEU A 14 -29.04 -16.43 21.58
CA LEU A 14 -30.37 -16.91 21.23
C LEU A 14 -31.39 -15.76 21.10
N ALA A 15 -31.24 -14.68 21.87
CA ALA A 15 -32.08 -13.50 21.76
C ALA A 15 -31.84 -12.71 20.45
N MET A 16 -30.62 -12.74 19.89
CA MET A 16 -30.28 -12.03 18.65
C MET A 16 -30.63 -12.79 17.37
N ALA A 17 -30.91 -14.09 17.45
CA ALA A 17 -31.33 -14.88 16.29
C ALA A 17 -32.82 -14.66 15.90
N GLY A 18 -33.62 -14.00 16.75
CA GLY A 18 -35.07 -13.83 16.56
C GLY A 18 -35.51 -12.66 15.66
N VAL A 19 -34.60 -11.82 15.15
CA VAL A 19 -34.94 -10.55 14.45
C VAL A 19 -34.59 -10.57 12.96
N VAL A 20 -34.88 -11.66 12.21
CA VAL A 20 -34.63 -11.71 10.74
C VAL A 20 -35.81 -12.27 9.94
N ALA A 21 -37.06 -12.05 10.39
CA ALA A 21 -38.23 -12.53 9.64
C ALA A 21 -39.32 -11.48 9.46
N ALA A 22 -39.09 -10.46 8.62
CA ALA A 22 -40.14 -9.77 7.85
C ALA A 22 -39.51 -8.68 6.96
N GLY A 23 -39.46 -8.90 5.64
CA GLY A 23 -38.96 -7.88 4.71
C GLY A 23 -38.95 -8.27 3.24
N SER A 24 -39.97 -8.97 2.75
CA SER A 24 -40.11 -9.28 1.32
C SER A 24 -40.64 -8.08 0.54
N GLY A 25 -39.80 -7.07 0.32
CA GLY A 25 -40.04 -6.00 -0.64
C GLY A 25 -39.50 -6.39 -2.01
N ARG A 26 -40.39 -6.62 -2.99
CA ARG A 26 -39.99 -6.84 -4.40
C ARG A 26 -39.42 -5.54 -4.98
N LEU A 27 -38.10 -5.47 -5.12
CA LEU A 27 -37.46 -4.44 -5.93
C LEU A 27 -37.51 -4.87 -7.41
N ASN A 28 -38.24 -4.09 -8.20
CA ASN A 28 -38.26 -4.13 -9.65
C ASN A 28 -36.81 -3.96 -10.18
N PRO A 29 -36.21 -4.95 -10.86
CA PRO A 29 -34.89 -4.76 -11.45
C PRO A 29 -35.06 -3.87 -12.68
N ARG A 30 -34.81 -2.57 -12.50
CA ARG A 30 -34.57 -1.66 -13.61
C ARG A 30 -33.32 -2.18 -14.32
N SER A 31 -33.48 -2.70 -15.53
CA SER A 31 -32.37 -3.09 -16.39
C SER A 31 -31.38 -1.93 -16.45
N PRO A 32 -30.12 -2.09 -15.99
CA PRO A 32 -29.10 -1.13 -16.34
C PRO A 32 -28.93 -1.24 -17.85
N SER A 33 -29.22 -0.15 -18.56
CA SER A 33 -28.75 0.04 -19.93
C SER A 33 -27.24 -0.15 -19.91
N SER A 34 -26.78 -1.32 -20.31
CA SER A 34 -25.38 -1.69 -20.41
C SER A 34 -24.76 -0.93 -21.56
N SER A 35 -24.36 0.32 -21.32
CA SER A 35 -23.12 0.81 -21.92
C SER A 35 -21.96 0.10 -21.23
N SER A 36 -21.82 -1.20 -21.48
CA SER A 36 -20.66 -1.99 -21.10
C SER A 36 -19.50 -1.54 -21.98
N ASN A 37 -18.92 -0.40 -21.64
CA ASN A 37 -17.52 -0.18 -21.93
C ASN A 37 -16.80 -1.20 -21.06
N GLU A 38 -16.54 -2.40 -21.62
CA GLU A 38 -15.69 -3.37 -20.97
C GLU A 38 -14.31 -2.73 -20.87
N GLN A 39 -14.08 -2.05 -19.75
CA GLN A 39 -12.78 -1.56 -19.35
C GLN A 39 -11.85 -2.78 -19.29
N GLN A 40 -11.12 -3.01 -20.38
CA GLN A 40 -9.99 -3.95 -20.43
C GLN A 40 -9.22 -3.80 -19.11
N PRO A 41 -9.05 -4.87 -18.31
CA PRO A 41 -8.44 -4.76 -17.00
C PRO A 41 -7.00 -4.27 -17.18
N ARG A 42 -6.79 -2.98 -16.93
CA ARG A 42 -5.44 -2.40 -16.96
C ARG A 42 -4.63 -3.02 -15.84
N PRO A 43 -3.36 -3.38 -16.08
CA PRO A 43 -2.50 -3.88 -15.03
C PRO A 43 -2.43 -2.85 -13.90
N LYS A 44 -2.73 -3.28 -12.66
CA LYS A 44 -2.69 -2.43 -11.48
C LYS A 44 -1.28 -2.43 -10.90
N LEU A 45 -0.77 -1.26 -10.53
CA LEU A 45 0.51 -1.11 -9.86
C LEU A 45 0.29 -1.01 -8.34
N LEU A 46 0.91 -1.91 -7.59
CA LEU A 46 1.01 -1.85 -6.13
C LEU A 46 2.47 -1.58 -5.76
N VAL A 47 2.72 -0.48 -5.07
CA VAL A 47 4.05 -0.14 -4.54
C VAL A 47 4.06 -0.37 -3.05
N ILE A 48 4.96 -1.24 -2.57
CA ILE A 48 5.14 -1.54 -1.14
C ILE A 48 6.47 -0.94 -0.71
N LEU A 49 6.42 0.07 0.16
CA LEU A 49 7.61 0.70 0.74
C LEU A 49 7.87 0.10 2.12
N VAL A 50 8.93 -0.69 2.25
CA VAL A 50 9.33 -1.32 3.52
C VAL A 50 10.48 -0.53 4.14
N GLN A 51 10.29 -0.04 5.36
CA GLN A 51 11.27 0.82 6.03
C GLN A 51 12.28 0.01 6.84
N GLY A 52 13.53 0.49 6.89
CA GLY A 52 14.60 -0.12 7.70
C GLY A 52 15.12 -1.46 7.19
N VAL A 53 14.79 -1.83 5.94
CA VAL A 53 15.32 -3.04 5.30
C VAL A 53 16.60 -2.69 4.57
N ARG A 54 17.72 -3.17 5.11
CA ARG A 54 19.02 -3.09 4.45
C ARG A 54 19.14 -4.22 3.41
N ALA A 55 19.95 -4.01 2.37
CA ALA A 55 20.02 -4.92 1.22
C ALA A 55 20.36 -6.37 1.60
N ASP A 56 21.17 -6.57 2.64
CA ASP A 56 21.60 -7.86 3.18
C ASP A 56 20.51 -8.63 3.94
N TYR A 57 19.46 -7.95 4.45
CA TYR A 57 18.43 -8.61 5.24
C TYR A 57 17.54 -9.54 4.41
N ILE A 58 17.39 -9.26 3.12
CA ILE A 58 16.54 -10.03 2.21
C ILE A 58 17.09 -11.45 1.99
N ASP A 59 18.40 -11.64 2.13
CA ASP A 59 19.06 -12.94 1.95
C ASP A 59 19.00 -13.83 3.20
N HIS A 60 18.50 -13.32 4.32
CA HIS A 60 18.31 -14.11 5.51
C HIS A 60 17.16 -15.12 5.32
N ALA A 61 17.39 -16.37 5.72
CA ALA A 61 16.45 -17.50 5.53
C ALA A 61 15.05 -17.28 6.14
N VAL A 62 14.91 -16.33 7.06
CA VAL A 62 13.64 -15.95 7.69
C VAL A 62 12.66 -15.30 6.67
N HIS A 63 13.16 -14.70 5.60
CA HIS A 63 12.40 -13.85 4.69
C HIS A 63 11.93 -14.56 3.40
N GLN A 64 11.26 -15.71 3.55
CA GLN A 64 10.84 -16.56 2.42
C GLN A 64 9.92 -15.86 1.39
N GLY A 65 9.12 -14.89 1.82
CA GLY A 65 8.23 -14.13 0.93
C GLY A 65 8.99 -13.31 -0.11
N PHE A 66 10.06 -12.63 0.31
CA PHE A 66 10.89 -11.84 -0.60
C PHE A 66 11.70 -12.72 -1.56
N ALA A 67 12.14 -13.90 -1.10
CA ALA A 67 12.80 -14.87 -1.98
C ALA A 67 11.89 -15.33 -3.14
N ARG A 68 10.60 -15.57 -2.87
CA ARG A 68 9.62 -15.92 -3.92
C ARG A 68 9.43 -14.78 -4.93
N LEU A 69 9.34 -13.54 -4.44
CA LEU A 69 9.21 -12.35 -5.30
C LEU A 69 10.44 -12.15 -6.19
N ALA A 70 11.65 -12.41 -5.66
CA ALA A 70 12.88 -12.34 -6.43
C ALA A 70 12.99 -13.45 -7.49
N GLN A 71 12.45 -14.64 -7.23
CA GLN A 71 12.44 -15.75 -8.19
C GLN A 71 11.47 -15.52 -9.36
N SER A 72 10.31 -14.94 -9.10
CA SER A 72 9.29 -14.68 -10.14
C SER A 72 9.43 -13.30 -10.81
N GLY A 73 10.35 -12.46 -10.35
CA GLY A 73 10.45 -11.06 -10.73
C GLY A 73 11.88 -10.60 -10.98
N ILE A 74 12.09 -9.29 -10.92
CA ILE A 74 13.40 -8.65 -11.07
C ILE A 74 13.84 -8.09 -9.72
N ARG A 75 15.09 -8.36 -9.34
CA ARG A 75 15.72 -7.87 -8.10
C ARG A 75 16.93 -7.00 -8.44
N ALA A 76 17.03 -5.85 -7.79
CA ALA A 76 18.27 -5.06 -7.73
C ALA A 76 19.14 -5.51 -6.54
N GLU A 77 20.46 -5.34 -6.65
CA GLU A 77 21.40 -5.67 -5.58
C GLU A 77 21.19 -4.78 -4.34
N TYR A 78 21.04 -3.48 -4.55
CA TYR A 78 20.69 -2.50 -3.52
C TYR A 78 20.02 -1.27 -4.14
N VAL A 79 19.41 -0.44 -3.29
CA VAL A 79 18.85 0.88 -3.67
C VAL A 79 19.60 1.94 -2.89
N LEU A 80 20.17 2.92 -3.57
CA LEU A 80 20.89 4.03 -2.94
C LEU A 80 19.88 5.05 -2.37
N PRO A 81 19.83 5.28 -1.04
CA PRO A 81 18.90 6.22 -0.45
C PRO A 81 19.35 7.67 -0.65
N VAL A 82 18.39 8.59 -0.67
CA VAL A 82 18.69 10.04 -0.62
C VAL A 82 19.19 10.45 0.76
N PHE A 83 20.10 11.43 0.81
CA PHE A 83 20.59 12.01 2.06
C PHE A 83 19.65 13.14 2.55
N PRO A 84 19.37 13.24 3.86
CA PRO A 84 19.67 12.28 4.92
C PRO A 84 18.82 11.01 4.79
N SER A 85 19.39 9.85 5.13
CA SER A 85 18.78 8.51 5.01
C SER A 85 17.65 8.29 6.03
N SER A 86 16.56 9.02 5.84
CA SER A 86 15.37 9.01 6.70
C SER A 86 14.14 8.48 5.92
N PRO A 87 13.19 7.83 6.60
CA PRO A 87 11.98 7.26 5.98
C PRO A 87 11.20 8.26 5.12
N TYR A 88 11.09 9.51 5.58
CA TYR A 88 10.25 10.51 4.94
C TYR A 88 10.89 11.09 3.66
N PRO A 89 12.14 11.59 3.68
CA PRO A 89 12.82 12.03 2.46
C PRO A 89 12.90 10.95 1.38
N ASN A 90 13.15 9.69 1.76
CA ASN A 90 13.33 8.59 0.80
C ASN A 90 12.01 8.18 0.11
N ALA A 91 10.93 8.04 0.87
CA ALA A 91 9.62 7.75 0.29
C ALA A 91 9.13 8.88 -0.62
N TYR A 92 9.36 10.14 -0.21
CA TYR A 92 8.99 11.30 -1.01
C TYR A 92 9.79 11.38 -2.32
N SER A 93 11.10 11.11 -2.29
CA SER A 93 11.93 11.10 -3.50
C SER A 93 11.53 10.00 -4.48
N ILE A 94 11.09 8.82 -4.01
CA ILE A 94 10.59 7.75 -4.89
C ILE A 94 9.27 8.17 -5.56
N ALA A 95 8.38 8.83 -4.81
CA ALA A 95 7.08 9.23 -5.33
C ALA A 95 7.14 10.43 -6.29
N THR A 96 8.12 11.31 -6.12
CA THR A 96 8.17 12.62 -6.81
C THR A 96 9.41 12.84 -7.68
N ASP A 97 10.40 11.96 -7.60
CA ASP A 97 11.72 12.12 -8.23
C ASP A 97 12.51 13.36 -7.73
N VAL A 98 12.13 13.94 -6.60
CA VAL A 98 12.79 15.14 -6.04
C VAL A 98 13.75 14.76 -4.90
N ARG A 99 15.01 15.19 -5.01
CA ARG A 99 16.02 15.03 -3.94
C ARG A 99 16.03 16.25 -3.01
N ARG A 100 16.06 16.00 -1.71
CA ARG A 100 16.22 17.06 -0.69
C ARG A 100 17.62 17.69 -0.82
N GLY A 101 17.68 18.97 -1.21
CA GLY A 101 18.93 19.74 -1.30
C GLY A 101 19.27 20.26 -2.70
N SER A 102 18.53 19.91 -3.75
CA SER A 102 18.71 20.47 -5.10
C SER A 102 18.16 21.90 -5.28
N PHE A 103 18.20 22.71 -4.21
CA PHE A 103 17.95 24.15 -4.28
C PHE A 103 19.26 24.84 -4.66
N VAL A 104 19.45 25.08 -5.95
CA VAL A 104 20.52 25.95 -6.44
C VAL A 104 20.02 27.39 -6.41
N SER A 105 20.75 28.27 -5.71
CA SER A 105 20.54 29.71 -5.80
C SER A 105 21.09 30.18 -7.14
N ASP A 106 20.24 30.68 -8.03
CA ASP A 106 20.71 31.38 -9.22
C ASP A 106 21.30 32.74 -8.78
N ARG A 107 22.35 33.23 -9.46
CA ARG A 107 23.11 34.44 -9.07
C ARG A 107 22.27 35.74 -9.02
N GLY A 108 20.98 35.66 -9.34
CA GLY A 108 19.98 36.74 -9.22
C GLY A 108 18.95 36.58 -8.10
N GLY A 109 19.16 35.70 -7.11
CA GLY A 109 18.28 35.59 -5.94
C GLY A 109 16.91 34.94 -6.20
N LYS A 110 16.72 34.32 -7.37
CA LYS A 110 15.52 33.55 -7.69
C LYS A 110 15.75 32.07 -7.37
N TRP A 111 14.86 31.51 -6.55
CA TRP A 111 14.85 30.09 -6.20
C TRP A 111 14.10 29.31 -7.27
N GLY A 112 14.76 28.34 -7.91
CA GLY A 112 14.16 27.47 -8.91
C GLY A 112 14.67 26.05 -8.79
N MET A 113 13.81 25.05 -9.04
CA MET A 113 14.22 23.65 -9.07
C MET A 113 15.00 23.39 -10.37
N ARG A 114 16.29 23.01 -10.28
CA ARG A 114 16.99 22.39 -11.40
C ARG A 114 16.95 20.87 -11.24
N LYS A 115 16.41 20.20 -12.26
CA LYS A 115 16.57 18.76 -12.43
C LYS A 115 18.02 18.51 -12.85
N GLU A 116 18.90 18.29 -11.89
CA GLU A 116 20.22 17.74 -12.21
C GLU A 116 20.05 16.25 -12.46
N VAL A 117 20.08 15.89 -13.75
CA VAL A 117 20.25 14.52 -14.22
C VAL A 117 21.64 14.08 -13.76
N VAL A 118 21.68 13.22 -12.75
CA VAL A 118 22.89 12.52 -12.36
C VAL A 118 23.17 11.50 -13.47
N THR A 119 24.04 11.87 -14.41
CA THR A 119 24.63 10.92 -15.34
C THR A 119 25.63 10.08 -14.56
N SER A 120 25.47 8.75 -14.58
CA SER A 120 26.47 7.79 -14.10
C SER A 120 27.76 7.83 -14.92
#